data_AF-D8Q497-F1
#
_entry.id   AF-D8Q497-F1
#
_cell.length_a   1.000
_cell.length_b   1.000
_cell.length_c   1.000
_cell.angle_alpha   90.00
_cell.angle_beta   90.00
_cell.angle_gamma   90.00
#
_symmetry.space_group_name_H-M   'P 1'
#
loop_
_entity.id
_entity.type
_entity.pdbx_description
1 polymer ?
#
loop_
_entity_poly.entity_id
_entity_poly.type
_entity_poly.pdbx_seq_one_letter_code
_entity_poly.pdbx_strand_id
1 'polypeptide(L)'
;MNVYDDVNPFIWRSPYVKPVDDSDITPVIPSELDGVKVCRWRETKGKWSHLPQASLNARDPPSDVRFITWCMDEEQRRARYKVRVAQQASAGSHSRPPAGTHGRPPATNPHKRGNTTFGRPPPCVICLQEVSGAALERVLVNHPWVRAYFCVLPHERKKWPEEAKFGNVTLVSRDVPVEAAAVLRFGRSAMGRSALITHIWLRGARVREGATERRTLRVAVINTQLEGEQPAGRDYRSKQLELLSQFLRVEGVNGGVIAGNMYPEGANDHKQPERDLKLKDAWKRGNDDPAGATVFDKYGLPPTRHSKILFQPRRGLKVDEPKQFGINVKCEDGSLCSEHCGLISTMHMLK
;
A
#
# COMPACT_ATOMS: atom_id res chain seq x y z
N MET A 1 8.18 -34.41 34.79
CA MET A 1 7.31 -33.21 34.84
C MET A 1 8.21 -32.03 34.49
N ASN A 2 8.18 -31.54 33.25
CA ASN A 2 7.34 -30.41 32.77
C ASN A 2 7.80 -29.07 33.40
N VAL A 3 8.11 -27.97 32.72
CA VAL A 3 7.91 -27.53 31.32
C VAL A 3 9.00 -26.51 30.96
N TYR A 4 9.37 -26.46 29.68
CA TYR A 4 10.18 -25.42 29.04
C TYR A 4 9.57 -24.02 29.22
N ASP A 5 10.36 -23.06 29.72
CA ASP A 5 10.07 -21.63 29.56
C ASP A 5 10.33 -21.22 28.10
N ASP A 6 9.28 -21.31 27.28
CA ASP A 6 9.21 -20.71 25.96
C ASP A 6 9.08 -19.18 26.09
N VAL A 7 10.21 -18.49 26.06
CA VAL A 7 10.25 -17.04 25.89
C VAL A 7 9.84 -16.71 24.46
N ASN A 8 8.61 -16.23 24.27
CA ASN A 8 8.09 -15.76 23.00
C ASN A 8 8.91 -14.55 22.48
N PRO A 9 9.69 -14.67 21.39
CA PRO A 9 10.59 -13.62 20.91
C PRO A 9 9.89 -12.44 20.22
N PHE A 10 8.55 -12.36 20.26
CA PHE A 10 7.77 -11.32 19.59
C PHE A 10 7.06 -10.33 20.52
N ILE A 11 7.20 -10.45 21.84
CA ILE A 11 6.67 -9.44 22.76
C ILE A 11 7.73 -8.36 23.00
N TRP A 12 7.83 -7.40 22.10
CA TRP A 12 8.60 -6.18 22.36
C TRP A 12 7.77 -5.23 23.24
N ARG A 13 8.11 -5.11 24.53
CA ARG A 13 7.59 -4.05 25.40
C ARG A 13 8.56 -2.87 25.34
N SER A 14 8.09 -1.72 24.84
CA SER A 14 8.88 -0.49 24.76
C SER A 14 9.39 -0.07 26.13
N PRO A 15 10.70 0.15 26.34
CA PRO A 15 11.26 0.58 27.64
C PRO A 15 11.01 2.06 27.97
N TYR A 16 10.18 2.78 27.21
CA TYR A 16 10.02 4.24 27.30
C TYR A 16 8.69 4.74 27.88
N VAL A 17 7.86 3.87 28.47
CA VAL A 17 6.54 4.28 29.00
C VAL A 17 6.61 4.44 30.53
N LYS A 18 6.56 5.68 31.01
CA LYS A 18 6.27 5.97 32.42
C LYS A 18 4.76 5.81 32.67
N PRO A 19 4.34 5.31 33.84
CA PRO A 19 2.92 5.27 34.20
C PRO A 19 2.38 6.70 34.30
N VAL A 20 1.26 6.96 33.62
CA VAL A 20 0.51 8.22 33.67
C VAL A 20 -0.74 7.96 34.51
N ASP A 21 -1.16 8.96 35.28
CA ASP A 21 -2.42 8.93 36.02
C ASP A 21 -3.57 9.15 35.02
N ASP A 22 -4.35 8.09 34.79
CA ASP A 22 -5.25 7.92 33.65
C ASP A 22 -6.75 7.94 34.07
N SER A 23 -7.10 8.55 35.22
CA SER A 23 -8.47 8.49 35.76
C SER A 23 -9.55 9.12 34.86
N ASP A 24 -9.17 9.98 33.91
CA ASP A 24 -10.06 10.60 32.90
C ASP A 24 -9.82 10.09 31.47
N ILE A 25 -8.97 9.08 31.28
CA ILE A 25 -8.54 8.62 29.95
C ILE A 25 -9.37 7.41 29.53
N THR A 26 -10.13 7.57 28.43
CA THR A 26 -10.71 6.43 27.72
C THR A 26 -9.61 5.41 27.45
N PRO A 27 -9.78 4.13 27.84
CA PRO A 27 -8.68 3.17 27.88
C PRO A 27 -7.95 3.13 26.55
N VAL A 28 -6.67 3.46 26.56
CA VAL A 28 -5.82 3.41 25.37
C VAL A 28 -5.58 1.95 25.05
N ILE A 29 -6.31 1.41 24.07
CA ILE A 29 -5.98 0.09 23.52
C ILE A 29 -4.56 0.21 22.93
N PRO A 30 -3.61 -0.66 23.30
CA PRO A 30 -2.27 -0.62 22.72
C PRO A 30 -2.33 -1.00 21.24
N SER A 31 -1.47 -0.40 20.42
CA SER A 31 -1.29 -0.85 19.04
C SER A 31 -0.63 -2.23 19.02
N GLU A 32 -1.06 -3.10 18.12
CA GLU A 32 -0.55 -4.47 17.98
C GLU A 32 0.14 -4.65 16.62
N LEU A 33 1.23 -5.42 16.58
CA LEU A 33 1.97 -5.68 15.36
C LEU A 33 2.01 -7.18 15.06
N ASP A 34 1.37 -7.59 13.97
CA ASP A 34 1.28 -8.99 13.56
C ASP A 34 2.17 -9.28 12.35
N GLY A 35 3.05 -10.27 12.47
CA GLY A 35 3.84 -10.76 11.34
C GLY A 35 2.98 -11.31 10.20
N VAL A 36 3.34 -10.93 8.97
CA VAL A 36 2.72 -11.40 7.72
C VAL A 36 3.72 -12.24 6.95
N LYS A 37 3.31 -13.48 6.64
CA LYS A 37 4.08 -14.38 5.77
C LYS A 37 4.03 -13.90 4.32
N VAL A 38 5.17 -13.89 3.65
CA VAL A 38 5.25 -13.56 2.22
C VAL A 38 4.79 -14.76 1.41
N CYS A 39 3.62 -14.66 0.77
CA CYS A 39 3.04 -15.76 -0.01
C CYS A 39 3.06 -15.46 -1.51
N ARG A 40 3.37 -16.49 -2.30
CA ARG A 40 3.21 -16.47 -3.76
C ARG A 40 2.42 -17.67 -4.26
N TRP A 41 1.71 -17.50 -5.36
CA TRP A 41 1.10 -18.63 -6.08
C TRP A 41 2.18 -19.53 -6.69
N ARG A 42 2.10 -20.84 -6.45
CA ARG A 42 2.95 -21.85 -7.07
C ARG A 42 2.12 -22.66 -8.04
N GLU A 43 2.32 -22.41 -9.34
CA GLU A 43 1.59 -23.08 -10.42
C GLU A 43 1.69 -24.60 -10.32
N THR A 44 2.90 -25.11 -10.08
CA THR A 44 3.16 -26.55 -9.92
C THR A 44 2.44 -27.20 -8.75
N LYS A 45 1.98 -26.43 -7.76
CA LYS A 45 1.24 -26.92 -6.59
C LYS A 45 -0.23 -26.51 -6.60
N GLY A 46 -0.67 -25.71 -7.58
CA GLY A 46 -2.02 -25.15 -7.63
C GLY A 46 -2.44 -24.42 -6.36
N LYS A 47 -1.52 -23.80 -5.61
CA LYS A 47 -1.84 -23.12 -4.34
C LYS A 47 -0.91 -21.95 -4.01
N TRP A 48 -1.41 -21.06 -3.15
CA TRP A 48 -0.57 -20.08 -2.47
C TRP A 48 0.37 -20.79 -1.50
N SER A 49 1.62 -20.36 -1.44
CA SER A 49 2.61 -20.95 -0.56
C SER A 49 3.55 -19.87 -0.04
N HIS A 50 3.92 -20.02 1.23
CA HIS A 50 4.95 -19.22 1.85
C HIS A 50 6.28 -19.34 1.09
N LEU A 51 6.96 -18.20 0.95
CA LEU A 51 8.31 -18.11 0.44
C LEU A 51 9.31 -18.19 1.60
N PRO A 52 10.21 -19.18 1.60
CA PRO A 52 11.30 -19.20 2.57
C PRO A 52 12.19 -17.97 2.42
N GLN A 53 12.74 -17.46 3.53
CA GLN A 53 13.59 -16.27 3.53
C GLN A 53 14.78 -16.38 2.57
N ALA A 54 15.40 -17.57 2.50
CA ALA A 54 16.49 -17.83 1.55
C ALA A 54 16.09 -17.56 0.09
N SER A 55 14.85 -17.88 -0.31
CA SER A 55 14.34 -17.60 -1.65
C SER A 55 14.03 -16.12 -1.91
N LEU A 56 13.82 -15.34 -0.85
CA LEU A 56 13.64 -13.90 -0.93
C LEU A 56 15.01 -13.20 -1.05
N ASN A 57 15.98 -13.64 -0.26
CA ASN A 57 17.33 -13.07 -0.23
C ASN A 57 18.15 -13.35 -1.50
N ALA A 58 17.84 -14.42 -2.25
CA ALA A 58 18.56 -14.78 -3.48
C ALA A 58 18.28 -13.86 -4.69
N ARG A 59 17.42 -12.85 -4.55
CA ARG A 59 17.01 -11.97 -5.65
C ARG A 59 17.83 -10.69 -5.66
N ASP A 60 18.29 -10.30 -6.84
CA ASP A 60 18.94 -9.00 -7.03
C ASP A 60 17.94 -7.85 -6.78
N PRO A 61 18.23 -6.95 -5.83
CA PRO A 61 17.38 -5.79 -5.59
C PRO A 61 17.36 -4.83 -6.79
N PRO A 62 16.19 -4.29 -7.18
CA PRO A 62 16.11 -3.25 -8.20
C PRO A 62 16.62 -1.90 -7.66
N SER A 63 17.08 -1.02 -8.53
CA SER A 63 17.50 0.35 -8.17
C SER A 63 16.32 1.29 -7.91
N ASP A 64 15.20 0.98 -8.53
CA ASP A 64 13.99 1.76 -8.55
C ASP A 64 12.79 0.83 -8.52
N VAL A 65 11.72 1.28 -7.88
CA VAL A 65 10.47 0.54 -7.77
C VAL A 65 9.32 1.47 -8.10
N ARG A 66 8.49 1.04 -9.04
CA ARG A 66 7.22 1.70 -9.33
C ARG A 66 6.27 1.49 -8.16
N PHE A 67 5.72 2.58 -7.67
CA PHE A 67 4.88 2.59 -6.50
C PHE A 67 3.47 3.02 -6.89
N ILE A 68 2.46 2.21 -6.54
CA ILE A 68 1.06 2.47 -6.83
C ILE A 68 0.28 2.44 -5.53
N THR A 69 -0.65 3.39 -5.34
CA THR A 69 -1.64 3.31 -4.27
C THR A 69 -3.05 3.59 -4.77
N TRP A 70 -4.04 2.80 -4.33
CA TRP A 70 -5.43 2.97 -4.74
C TRP A 70 -6.42 2.39 -3.72
N CYS A 71 -7.44 3.19 -3.37
CA CYS A 71 -8.59 2.73 -2.61
C CYS A 71 -9.49 1.85 -3.49
N MET A 72 -9.78 0.62 -3.06
CA MET A 72 -10.55 -0.35 -3.84
C MET A 72 -12.06 -0.20 -3.70
N ASP A 73 -12.50 0.61 -2.72
CA ASP A 73 -13.89 0.78 -2.29
C ASP A 73 -14.54 -0.58 -1.94
N GLU A 74 -15.60 -0.53 -1.14
CA GLU A 74 -16.15 -1.70 -0.47
C GLU A 74 -16.66 -2.81 -1.43
N GLU A 75 -17.00 -2.45 -2.68
CA GLU A 75 -17.75 -3.30 -3.60
C GLU A 75 -16.88 -4.30 -4.40
N GLN A 76 -17.09 -5.59 -4.13
CA GLN A 76 -16.38 -6.70 -4.79
C GLN A 76 -16.42 -6.64 -6.33
N ARG A 77 -17.55 -6.24 -6.92
CA ARG A 77 -17.74 -6.23 -8.38
C ARG A 77 -16.73 -5.32 -9.09
N ARG A 78 -16.39 -4.19 -8.46
CA ARG A 78 -15.48 -3.18 -8.99
C ARG A 78 -14.02 -3.62 -8.93
N ALA A 79 -13.68 -4.55 -8.02
CA ALA A 79 -12.31 -5.02 -7.82
C ALA A 79 -11.68 -5.61 -9.09
N ARG A 80 -12.45 -6.33 -9.92
CA ARG A 80 -11.93 -6.90 -11.19
C ARG A 80 -11.50 -5.81 -12.16
N TYR A 81 -12.29 -4.74 -12.29
CA TYR A 81 -11.95 -3.61 -13.15
C TYR A 81 -10.74 -2.86 -12.61
N LYS A 82 -10.70 -2.62 -11.29
CA LYS A 82 -9.56 -1.97 -10.65
C LYS A 82 -8.26 -2.74 -10.87
N VAL A 83 -8.27 -4.07 -10.77
CA VAL A 83 -7.07 -4.88 -11.09
C VAL A 83 -6.62 -4.69 -12.54
N ARG A 84 -7.55 -4.68 -13.51
CA ARG A 84 -7.22 -4.44 -14.93
C ARG A 84 -6.64 -3.04 -15.16
N VAL A 85 -7.19 -2.03 -14.50
CA VAL A 85 -6.71 -0.64 -14.60
C VAL A 85 -5.33 -0.50 -13.95
N ALA A 86 -5.13 -1.10 -12.77
CA ALA A 86 -3.82 -1.13 -12.10
C ALA A 86 -2.78 -1.87 -12.96
N GLN A 87 -3.19 -2.95 -13.62
CA GLN A 87 -2.37 -3.69 -14.58
C GLN A 87 -1.95 -2.81 -15.77
N GLN A 88 -2.87 -2.06 -16.39
CA GLN A 88 -2.56 -1.11 -17.46
C GLN A 88 -1.60 0.01 -17.00
N ALA A 89 -1.89 0.62 -15.84
CA ALA A 89 -1.05 1.65 -15.25
C ALA A 89 0.37 1.12 -14.95
N SER A 90 0.47 -0.10 -14.42
CA SER A 90 1.75 -0.74 -14.13
C SER A 90 2.57 -1.05 -15.38
N ALA A 91 1.94 -1.26 -16.55
CA ALA A 91 2.62 -1.49 -17.81
C ALA A 91 3.17 -0.19 -18.45
N GLY A 92 2.79 0.98 -17.93
CA GLY A 92 3.18 2.28 -18.50
C GLY A 92 2.35 2.71 -19.71
N SER A 93 1.35 1.91 -20.11
CA SER A 93 0.38 2.27 -21.14
C SER A 93 -0.59 3.31 -20.58
N HIS A 94 -0.23 4.59 -20.68
CA HIS A 94 -1.09 5.72 -20.30
C HIS A 94 -2.17 6.02 -21.34
N SER A 95 -2.46 5.09 -22.25
CA SER A 95 -3.58 5.25 -23.18
C SER A 95 -4.86 5.30 -22.35
N ARG A 96 -5.37 6.54 -22.16
CA ARG A 96 -6.73 6.81 -21.68
C ARG A 96 -7.66 5.80 -22.38
N PRO A 97 -8.38 4.93 -21.64
CA PRO A 97 -9.35 4.05 -22.28
C PRO A 97 -10.28 4.96 -23.11
N PRO A 98 -10.54 4.63 -24.39
CA PRO A 98 -11.23 5.53 -25.30
C PRO A 98 -12.54 5.99 -24.67
N ALA A 99 -12.62 7.29 -24.41
CA ALA A 99 -13.81 7.90 -23.88
C ALA A 99 -14.91 7.77 -24.95
N GLY A 100 -16.00 7.05 -24.65
CA GLY A 100 -17.24 7.18 -25.40
C GLY A 100 -17.56 6.10 -26.44
N THR A 101 -17.01 4.89 -26.40
CA THR A 101 -17.62 3.78 -27.16
C THR A 101 -18.76 3.15 -26.36
N HIS A 102 -19.95 3.73 -26.45
CA HIS A 102 -21.23 3.07 -26.13
C HIS A 102 -21.62 2.00 -27.17
N GLY A 103 -20.67 1.54 -27.98
CA GLY A 103 -20.87 0.40 -28.87
C GLY A 103 -20.87 -0.86 -28.04
N ARG A 104 -22.00 -1.57 -28.04
CA ARG A 104 -22.11 -3.00 -27.72
C ARG A 104 -20.80 -3.68 -28.15
N PRO A 105 -20.08 -4.39 -27.24
CA PRO A 105 -18.83 -5.02 -27.62
C PRO A 105 -19.09 -5.83 -28.90
N PRO A 106 -18.25 -5.70 -29.95
CA PRO A 106 -18.41 -6.52 -31.13
C PRO A 106 -18.53 -7.96 -30.64
N ALA A 107 -19.51 -8.70 -31.16
CA ALA A 107 -19.78 -10.07 -30.76
C ALA A 107 -18.46 -10.85 -30.85
N THR A 108 -17.77 -10.95 -29.72
CA THR A 108 -16.47 -11.59 -29.64
C THR A 108 -16.83 -13.05 -29.58
N ASN A 109 -16.49 -13.71 -30.69
CA ASN A 109 -16.60 -15.15 -30.86
C ASN A 109 -16.13 -15.82 -29.56
N PRO A 110 -16.99 -16.56 -28.81
CA PRO A 110 -16.66 -17.06 -27.47
C PRO A 110 -15.45 -18.02 -27.44
N HIS A 111 -14.99 -18.44 -28.62
CA HIS A 111 -13.80 -19.26 -28.83
C HIS A 111 -12.50 -18.46 -29.09
N LYS A 112 -12.57 -17.15 -29.37
CA LYS A 112 -11.41 -16.25 -29.33
C LYS A 112 -11.38 -15.54 -27.97
N ARG A 113 -11.15 -16.31 -26.90
CA ARG A 113 -10.55 -15.74 -25.68
C ARG A 113 -9.14 -15.32 -26.06
N GLY A 114 -9.03 -14.12 -26.63
CA GLY A 114 -7.76 -13.43 -26.78
C GLY A 114 -7.15 -13.39 -25.40
N ASN A 115 -6.16 -14.25 -25.19
CA ASN A 115 -5.32 -14.26 -24.03
C ASN A 115 -4.59 -12.92 -24.09
N THR A 116 -5.20 -11.85 -23.55
CA THR A 116 -4.53 -10.58 -23.36
C THR A 116 -3.49 -10.82 -22.28
N THR A 117 -2.40 -11.44 -22.68
CA THR A 117 -1.18 -11.59 -21.90
C THR A 117 -0.60 -10.19 -21.79
N PHE A 118 -1.18 -9.39 -20.91
CA PHE A 118 -0.52 -8.20 -20.44
C PHE A 118 0.85 -8.63 -19.92
N GLY A 119 1.89 -7.90 -20.36
CA GLY A 119 3.26 -8.23 -20.06
C GLY A 119 3.54 -8.24 -18.55
N ARG A 120 4.66 -8.86 -18.19
CA ARG A 120 5.25 -8.78 -16.85
C ARG A 120 5.38 -7.31 -16.45
N PRO A 121 4.88 -6.90 -15.28
CA PRO A 121 5.07 -5.53 -14.81
C PRO A 121 6.55 -5.28 -14.46
N PRO A 122 7.03 -4.03 -14.50
CA PRO A 122 8.33 -3.69 -13.94
C PRO A 122 8.34 -3.99 -12.42
N PRO A 123 9.51 -3.96 -11.76
CA PRO A 123 9.59 -3.99 -10.30
C PRO A 123 8.66 -2.93 -9.69
N CYS A 124 7.64 -3.39 -8.97
CA CYS A 124 6.60 -2.51 -8.44
C CYS A 124 6.01 -3.03 -7.12
N VAL A 125 5.43 -2.08 -6.37
CA VAL A 125 4.62 -2.34 -5.16
C VAL A 125 3.29 -1.62 -5.31
N ILE A 126 2.19 -2.34 -5.12
CA ILE A 126 0.81 -1.83 -5.25
C ILE A 126 0.14 -1.90 -3.89
N CYS A 127 -0.21 -0.75 -3.33
CA CYS A 127 -0.89 -0.58 -2.06
C CYS A 127 -2.39 -0.40 -2.30
N LEU A 128 -3.19 -1.35 -1.83
CA LEU A 128 -4.65 -1.33 -1.93
C LEU A 128 -5.26 -1.12 -0.55
N GLN A 129 -6.20 -0.17 -0.45
CA GLN A 129 -7.00 0.12 0.75
C GLN A 129 -8.46 -0.27 0.52
N GLU A 130 -9.26 -0.34 1.60
CA GLU A 130 -10.68 -0.75 1.56
C GLU A 130 -10.94 -2.06 0.80
N VAL A 131 -9.98 -3.00 0.86
CA VAL A 131 -10.18 -4.30 0.21
C VAL A 131 -11.17 -5.09 1.06
N SER A 132 -12.31 -5.49 0.47
CA SER A 132 -13.23 -6.42 1.13
C SER A 132 -12.66 -7.84 1.14
N GLY A 133 -13.05 -8.67 2.12
CA GLY A 133 -12.64 -10.07 2.18
C GLY A 133 -12.97 -10.83 0.88
N ALA A 134 -14.15 -10.57 0.31
CA ALA A 134 -14.56 -11.15 -0.96
C ALA A 134 -13.70 -10.67 -2.15
N ALA A 135 -13.29 -9.39 -2.18
CA ALA A 135 -12.38 -8.89 -3.22
C ALA A 135 -11.00 -9.56 -3.10
N LEU A 136 -10.46 -9.70 -1.89
CA LEU A 136 -9.21 -10.41 -1.66
C LEU A 136 -9.30 -11.88 -2.13
N GLU A 137 -10.24 -12.64 -1.56
CA GLU A 137 -10.30 -14.10 -1.69
C GLU A 137 -10.82 -14.58 -3.04
N ARG A 138 -11.74 -13.84 -3.66
CA ARG A 138 -12.37 -14.27 -4.92
C ARG A 138 -11.80 -13.58 -6.15
N VAL A 139 -11.24 -12.38 -6.00
CA VAL A 139 -10.72 -11.58 -7.13
C VAL A 139 -9.19 -11.53 -7.11
N LEU A 140 -8.58 -10.87 -6.12
CA LEU A 140 -7.15 -10.57 -6.13
C LEU A 140 -6.31 -11.85 -6.17
N VAL A 141 -6.52 -12.78 -5.25
CA VAL A 141 -5.71 -14.01 -5.15
C VAL A 141 -5.98 -15.02 -6.28
N ASN A 142 -7.04 -14.81 -7.07
CA ASN A 142 -7.40 -15.66 -8.19
C ASN A 142 -7.10 -15.03 -9.55
N HIS A 143 -6.73 -13.75 -9.58
CA HIS A 143 -6.47 -13.06 -10.82
C HIS A 143 -5.17 -13.59 -11.48
N PRO A 144 -5.21 -14.05 -12.75
CA PRO A 144 -4.04 -14.67 -13.40
C PRO A 144 -2.78 -13.79 -13.37
N TRP A 145 -2.92 -12.49 -13.63
CA TRP A 145 -1.81 -11.54 -13.57
C TRP A 145 -1.22 -11.40 -12.16
N VAL A 146 -2.05 -11.41 -11.12
CA VAL A 146 -1.59 -11.34 -9.72
C VAL A 146 -0.83 -12.63 -9.36
N ARG A 147 -1.41 -13.79 -9.70
CA ARG A 147 -0.78 -15.11 -9.50
C ARG A 147 0.51 -15.28 -10.27
N ALA A 148 0.65 -14.69 -11.45
CA ALA A 148 1.85 -14.80 -12.26
C ALA A 148 3.01 -13.94 -11.71
N TYR A 149 2.73 -12.72 -11.26
CA TYR A 149 3.77 -11.71 -11.08
C TYR A 149 3.97 -11.19 -9.66
N PHE A 150 3.06 -11.48 -8.72
CA PHE A 150 3.10 -10.87 -7.39
C PHE A 150 3.22 -11.87 -6.25
N CYS A 151 3.73 -11.36 -5.13
CA CYS A 151 3.44 -11.84 -3.79
C CYS A 151 2.29 -11.00 -3.22
N VAL A 152 1.42 -11.61 -2.41
CA VAL A 152 0.23 -10.93 -1.83
C VAL A 152 0.34 -10.88 -0.32
N LEU A 153 0.23 -9.67 0.25
CA LEU A 153 0.45 -9.39 1.67
C LEU A 153 -0.77 -8.63 2.23
N PRO A 154 -1.46 -9.13 3.27
CA PRO A 154 -1.68 -10.56 3.49
C PRO A 154 -2.48 -11.18 2.33
N HIS A 155 -2.27 -12.47 2.06
CA HIS A 155 -3.05 -13.22 1.06
C HIS A 155 -4.39 -13.76 1.59
N GLU A 156 -4.68 -13.61 2.88
CA GLU A 156 -5.90 -14.07 3.54
C GLU A 156 -6.39 -13.00 4.53
N ARG A 157 -7.72 -12.95 4.76
CA ARG A 157 -8.35 -11.99 5.67
C ARG A 157 -7.95 -12.16 7.13
N LYS A 158 -7.52 -13.35 7.56
CA LYS A 158 -7.19 -13.70 8.97
C LYS A 158 -6.13 -12.81 9.63
N LYS A 159 -5.45 -11.97 8.87
CA LYS A 159 -4.44 -11.02 9.35
C LYS A 159 -4.97 -9.60 9.52
N TRP A 160 -6.22 -9.34 9.17
CA TRP A 160 -6.90 -8.09 9.48
C TRP A 160 -7.46 -8.16 10.91
N PRO A 161 -7.75 -7.01 11.54
CA PRO A 161 -8.50 -7.00 12.80
C PRO A 161 -9.80 -7.80 12.64
N GLU A 162 -10.20 -8.54 13.68
CA GLU A 162 -11.30 -9.51 13.63
C GLU A 162 -12.62 -8.85 13.16
N GLU A 163 -12.91 -7.66 13.67
CA GLU A 163 -14.10 -6.87 13.33
C GLU A 163 -13.97 -6.06 12.03
N ALA A 164 -12.80 -6.06 11.38
CA ALA A 164 -12.58 -5.26 10.20
C ALA A 164 -13.33 -5.85 9.00
N LYS A 165 -14.29 -5.08 8.46
CA LYS A 165 -15.00 -5.39 7.21
C LYS A 165 -14.09 -5.31 5.98
N PHE A 166 -13.10 -4.41 6.05
CA PHE A 166 -12.16 -4.12 4.99
C PHE A 166 -10.74 -4.04 5.56
N GLY A 167 -9.75 -4.24 4.70
CA GLY A 167 -8.36 -4.10 5.11
C GLY A 167 -7.43 -3.67 4.00
N ASN A 168 -6.15 -3.60 4.34
CA ASN A 168 -5.10 -3.25 3.41
C ASN A 168 -4.49 -4.51 2.78
N VAL A 169 -4.20 -4.44 1.49
CA VAL A 169 -3.47 -5.47 0.76
C VAL A 169 -2.34 -4.82 -0.03
N THR A 170 -1.14 -5.34 0.08
CA THR A 170 0.01 -4.94 -0.72
C THR A 170 0.39 -6.06 -1.67
N LEU A 171 0.42 -5.76 -2.97
CA LEU A 171 0.96 -6.64 -4.00
C LEU A 171 2.42 -6.22 -4.25
N VAL A 172 3.36 -7.14 -4.07
CA VAL A 172 4.78 -6.88 -4.33
C VAL A 172 5.21 -7.71 -5.53
N SER A 173 5.74 -7.05 -6.57
CA SER A 173 6.29 -7.74 -7.73
C SER A 173 7.32 -8.78 -7.29
N ARG A 174 7.33 -9.95 -7.93
CA ARG A 174 8.31 -11.01 -7.65
C ARG A 174 9.75 -10.58 -7.92
N ASP A 175 9.95 -9.47 -8.61
CA ASP A 175 11.28 -8.89 -8.88
C ASP A 175 11.77 -7.96 -7.77
N VAL A 176 10.92 -7.69 -6.77
CA VAL A 176 11.28 -6.92 -5.58
C VAL A 176 11.49 -7.89 -4.41
N PRO A 177 12.71 -7.98 -3.85
CA PRO A 177 12.97 -8.80 -2.67
C PRO A 177 12.25 -8.21 -1.46
N VAL A 178 11.40 -9.01 -0.82
CA VAL A 178 10.72 -8.66 0.44
C VAL A 178 11.52 -9.25 1.59
N GLU A 179 11.90 -8.43 2.57
CA GLU A 179 12.59 -8.90 3.76
C GLU A 179 11.58 -9.38 4.82
N ALA A 180 10.61 -8.53 5.14
CA ALA A 180 9.63 -8.76 6.19
C ALA A 180 8.36 -7.96 5.91
N ALA A 181 7.23 -8.43 6.44
CA ALA A 181 5.98 -7.69 6.40
C ALA A 181 5.19 -7.87 7.71
N ALA A 182 4.45 -6.84 8.11
CA ALA A 182 3.62 -6.87 9.31
C ALA A 182 2.37 -5.98 9.18
N VAL A 183 1.26 -6.40 9.78
CA VAL A 183 0.06 -5.56 9.96
C VAL A 183 0.15 -4.89 11.31
N LEU A 184 0.14 -3.56 11.32
CA LEU A 184 -0.04 -2.74 12.52
C LEU A 184 -1.52 -2.44 12.71
N ARG A 185 -2.10 -2.93 13.80
CA ARG A 185 -3.45 -2.56 14.24
C ARG A 185 -3.33 -1.32 15.11
N PHE A 186 -4.05 -0.26 14.75
CA PHE A 186 -3.99 0.96 15.54
C PHE A 186 -4.80 0.78 16.81
N GLY A 187 -4.16 1.00 17.95
CA GLY A 187 -4.85 1.07 19.23
C GLY A 187 -5.85 2.23 19.32
N ARG A 188 -5.62 3.30 18.56
CA ARG A 188 -6.55 4.42 18.39
C ARG A 188 -7.21 4.35 17.01
N SER A 189 -8.31 3.61 16.91
CA SER A 189 -9.17 3.61 15.73
C SER A 189 -10.60 3.21 16.09
N ALA A 190 -11.58 3.97 15.59
CA ALA A 190 -13.00 3.64 15.71
C ALA A 190 -13.50 2.83 14.50
N MET A 191 -12.78 2.89 13.37
CA MET A 191 -13.13 2.20 12.12
C MET A 191 -12.34 0.90 11.90
N GLY A 192 -11.61 0.41 12.91
CA GLY A 192 -10.77 -0.79 12.79
C GLY A 192 -9.64 -0.63 11.77
N ARG A 193 -9.09 0.59 11.65
CA ARG A 193 -8.01 0.92 10.72
C ARG A 193 -6.72 0.17 11.09
N SER A 194 -5.92 -0.09 10.07
CA SER A 194 -4.61 -0.71 10.20
C SER A 194 -3.65 -0.12 9.17
N ALA A 195 -2.38 -0.48 9.28
CA ALA A 195 -1.38 -0.29 8.25
C ALA A 195 -0.66 -1.61 7.97
N LEU A 196 -0.23 -1.80 6.72
CA LEU A 196 0.60 -2.91 6.30
C LEU A 196 2.00 -2.38 5.97
N ILE A 197 2.96 -2.75 6.82
CA ILE A 197 4.36 -2.35 6.73
C ILE A 197 5.10 -3.45 5.98
N THR A 198 5.73 -3.12 4.86
CA THR A 198 6.51 -4.05 4.05
C THR A 198 7.94 -3.54 3.90
N HIS A 199 8.91 -4.27 4.41
CA HIS A 199 10.33 -3.99 4.20
C HIS A 199 10.79 -4.67 2.91
N ILE A 200 11.37 -3.88 2.00
CA ILE A 200 11.91 -4.36 0.73
C ILE A 200 13.39 -4.00 0.63
N TRP A 201 14.12 -4.75 -0.19
CA TRP A 201 15.49 -4.42 -0.56
C TRP A 201 15.50 -3.64 -1.87
N LEU A 202 16.24 -2.54 -1.89
CA LEU A 202 16.61 -1.80 -3.10
C LEU A 202 18.12 -1.76 -3.25
N ARG A 203 18.59 -1.62 -4.48
CA ARG A 203 20.00 -1.42 -4.79
C ARG A 203 20.28 0.09 -4.78
N GLY A 204 21.12 0.52 -3.85
CA GLY A 204 21.68 1.87 -3.86
C GLY A 204 22.66 2.03 -5.03
N ALA A 205 22.92 3.27 -5.43
CA ALA A 205 23.96 3.48 -6.42
C ALA A 205 25.36 3.33 -5.83
N ARG A 206 26.35 3.24 -6.72
CA ARG A 206 27.76 3.14 -6.34
C ARG A 206 28.19 4.44 -5.67
N VAL A 207 28.65 4.31 -4.43
CA VAL A 207 29.04 5.43 -3.55
C VAL A 207 30.23 6.22 -4.11
N ARG A 208 31.08 5.59 -4.94
CA ARG A 208 32.21 6.21 -5.64
C ARG A 208 32.48 5.52 -6.98
N GLU A 209 33.05 6.27 -7.93
CA GLU A 209 33.64 5.71 -9.14
C GLU A 209 34.76 4.73 -8.74
N GLY A 210 34.71 3.50 -9.23
CA GLY A 210 35.63 2.42 -8.83
C GLY A 210 35.17 1.52 -7.66
N ALA A 211 34.08 1.86 -6.96
CA ALA A 211 33.53 0.95 -5.94
C ALA A 211 32.95 -0.32 -6.60
N THR A 212 33.51 -1.48 -6.25
CA THR A 212 33.10 -2.80 -6.74
C THR A 212 31.83 -3.29 -6.07
N GLU A 213 31.66 -3.00 -4.77
CA GLU A 213 30.53 -3.47 -3.98
C GLU A 213 29.24 -2.68 -4.24
N ARG A 214 28.16 -3.42 -4.51
CA ARG A 214 26.82 -2.86 -4.65
C ARG A 214 26.20 -2.72 -3.26
N ARG A 215 25.83 -1.50 -2.88
CA ARG A 215 25.10 -1.26 -1.63
C ARG A 215 23.65 -1.71 -1.78
N THR A 216 23.17 -2.56 -0.88
CA THR A 216 21.76 -2.86 -0.71
C THR A 216 21.19 -2.05 0.44
N LEU A 217 19.95 -1.59 0.29
CA LEU A 217 19.30 -0.68 1.21
C LEU A 217 17.93 -1.25 1.55
N ARG A 218 17.61 -1.28 2.84
CA ARG A 218 16.29 -1.69 3.34
C ARG A 218 15.37 -0.50 3.30
N VAL A 219 14.21 -0.61 2.67
CA VAL A 219 13.25 0.47 2.54
C VAL A 219 11.88 0.02 3.04
N ALA A 220 11.22 0.85 3.84
CA ALA A 220 9.87 0.59 4.32
C ALA A 220 8.82 1.12 3.33
N VAL A 221 7.86 0.28 2.98
CA VAL A 221 6.68 0.65 2.21
C VAL A 221 5.46 0.39 3.09
N ILE A 222 4.78 1.47 3.48
CA ILE A 222 3.68 1.42 4.43
C ILE A 222 2.38 1.76 3.69
N ASN A 223 1.54 0.75 3.51
CA ASN A 223 0.21 0.87 2.96
C ASN A 223 -0.78 1.12 4.11
N THR A 224 -1.52 2.23 4.09
CA THR A 224 -2.43 2.54 5.18
C THR A 224 -3.74 3.15 4.69
N GLN A 225 -4.75 3.01 5.54
CA GLN A 225 -5.92 3.86 5.51
C GLN A 225 -6.11 4.45 6.90
N LEU A 226 -6.02 5.77 7.02
CA LEU A 226 -6.17 6.44 8.31
C LEU A 226 -7.65 6.61 8.68
N GLU A 227 -7.91 7.08 9.90
CA GLU A 227 -9.26 7.35 10.39
C GLU A 227 -10.02 8.33 9.48
N GLY A 228 -11.29 8.01 9.20
CA GLY A 228 -12.12 8.81 8.30
C GLY A 228 -12.84 9.96 9.01
N GLU A 229 -13.93 10.41 8.38
CA GLU A 229 -14.76 11.52 8.81
C GLU A 229 -15.63 11.14 10.02
N GLN A 230 -15.06 11.24 11.22
CA GLN A 230 -15.75 11.12 12.52
C GLN A 230 -15.20 12.20 13.46
N PRO A 231 -15.95 12.64 14.49
CA PRO A 231 -15.50 13.71 15.39
C PRO A 231 -14.11 13.46 16.00
N ALA A 232 -13.82 12.23 16.43
CA ALA A 232 -12.51 11.82 16.96
C ALA A 232 -11.46 11.49 15.87
N GLY A 233 -11.87 11.42 14.61
CA GLY A 233 -11.04 10.96 13.49
C GLY A 233 -9.81 11.82 13.27
N ARG A 234 -9.93 13.14 13.43
CA ARG A 234 -8.82 14.10 13.29
C ARG A 234 -7.66 13.79 14.25
N ASP A 235 -7.97 13.55 15.51
CA ASP A 235 -6.96 13.26 16.53
C ASP A 235 -6.34 11.89 16.31
N TYR A 236 -7.15 10.91 15.89
CA TYR A 236 -6.67 9.55 15.61
C TYR A 236 -5.74 9.54 14.40
N ARG A 237 -6.10 10.16 13.27
CA ARG A 237 -5.24 10.26 12.09
C ARG A 237 -3.86 10.80 12.42
N SER A 238 -3.81 11.86 13.22
CA SER A 238 -2.57 12.51 13.61
C SER A 238 -1.64 11.56 14.37
N LYS A 239 -2.18 10.80 15.32
CA LYS A 239 -1.43 9.80 16.12
C LYS A 239 -1.09 8.54 15.33
N GLN A 240 -1.99 8.10 14.46
CA GLN A 240 -1.74 6.99 13.54
C GLN A 240 -0.56 7.32 12.62
N LEU A 241 -0.56 8.50 11.97
CA LEU A 241 0.52 8.90 11.08
C LEU A 241 1.85 9.11 11.83
N GLU A 242 1.80 9.70 13.03
CA GLU A 242 2.96 9.81 13.92
C GLU A 242 3.59 8.43 14.17
N LEU A 243 2.79 7.43 14.55
CA LEU A 243 3.25 6.06 14.77
C LEU A 243 3.85 5.45 13.49
N LEU A 244 3.20 5.58 12.34
CA LEU A 244 3.72 5.06 11.07
C LEU A 244 5.08 5.66 10.69
N SER A 245 5.29 6.95 10.97
CA SER A 245 6.55 7.63 10.68
C SER A 245 7.76 7.06 11.44
N GLN A 246 7.53 6.36 12.55
CA GLN A 246 8.59 5.73 13.33
C GLN A 246 9.19 4.53 12.58
N PHE A 247 8.38 3.78 11.84
CA PHE A 247 8.84 2.63 11.04
C PHE A 247 9.78 3.02 9.89
N LEU A 248 9.73 4.28 9.42
CA LEU A 248 10.68 4.78 8.43
C LEU A 248 12.08 5.09 9.02
N ARG A 249 12.20 5.05 10.35
CA ARG A 249 13.39 5.48 11.11
C ARG A 249 13.97 4.37 11.98
N VAL A 250 13.37 3.18 11.96
CA VAL A 250 13.90 1.99 12.64
C VAL A 250 15.34 1.73 12.20
N GLU A 251 16.16 1.26 13.14
CA GLU A 251 17.55 0.90 12.86
C GLU A 251 17.64 -0.08 11.68
N GLY A 252 18.61 0.15 10.79
CA GLY A 252 18.75 -0.61 9.54
C GLY A 252 17.80 -0.20 8.42
N VAL A 253 16.71 0.54 8.67
CA VAL A 253 15.80 1.04 7.62
C VAL A 253 16.34 2.34 7.02
N ASN A 254 16.55 2.38 5.71
CA ASN A 254 17.12 3.51 4.97
C ASN A 254 16.09 4.57 4.55
N GLY A 255 14.93 4.60 5.19
CA GLY A 255 13.79 5.46 4.84
C GLY A 255 12.66 4.67 4.19
N GLY A 256 11.77 5.37 3.51
CA GLY A 256 10.63 4.75 2.86
C GLY A 256 9.48 5.69 2.58
N VAL A 257 8.34 5.07 2.28
CA VAL A 257 7.08 5.75 1.92
C VAL A 257 5.94 5.28 2.81
N ILE A 258 5.05 6.21 3.16
CA ILE A 258 3.73 5.96 3.71
C ILE A 258 2.73 6.44 2.67
N ALA A 259 1.83 5.55 2.25
CA ALA A 259 0.91 5.85 1.17
C ALA A 259 -0.43 5.14 1.36
N GLY A 260 -1.45 5.75 0.76
CA GLY A 260 -2.82 5.29 0.85
C GLY A 260 -3.78 6.43 1.11
N ASN A 261 -4.97 6.05 1.57
CA ASN A 261 -6.06 6.97 1.84
C ASN A 261 -5.90 7.56 3.26
N MET A 262 -5.44 8.81 3.33
CA MET A 262 -5.10 9.47 4.59
C MET A 262 -6.21 10.36 5.14
N TYR A 263 -7.32 10.55 4.40
CA TYR A 263 -8.44 11.40 4.80
C TYR A 263 -8.02 12.74 5.46
N PRO A 264 -7.13 13.55 4.84
CA PRO A 264 -6.72 14.80 5.45
C PRO A 264 -7.86 15.82 5.33
N GLU A 265 -8.45 16.18 6.46
CA GLU A 265 -9.59 17.12 6.51
C GLU A 265 -9.23 18.39 7.28
N GLY A 266 -8.30 18.29 8.24
CA GLY A 266 -7.91 19.41 9.09
C GLY A 266 -6.60 20.07 8.67
N ALA A 267 -6.43 21.34 9.02
CA ALA A 267 -5.17 22.06 8.82
C ALA A 267 -3.95 21.30 9.41
N ASN A 268 -4.16 20.56 10.51
CA ASN A 268 -3.11 19.73 11.10
C ASN A 268 -2.76 18.52 10.22
N ASP A 269 -3.73 17.84 9.60
CA ASP A 269 -3.48 16.71 8.68
C ASP A 269 -2.60 17.13 7.49
N HIS A 270 -2.69 18.40 7.09
CA HIS A 270 -1.88 18.96 6.01
C HIS A 270 -0.49 19.39 6.47
N LYS A 271 -0.35 19.94 7.68
CA LYS A 271 0.90 20.56 8.17
C LYS A 271 1.78 19.60 8.98
N GLN A 272 1.17 18.71 9.76
CA GLN A 272 1.87 17.77 10.65
C GLN A 272 2.93 16.92 9.92
N PRO A 273 2.68 16.35 8.72
CA PRO A 273 3.65 15.49 8.06
C PRO A 273 5.03 16.16 7.92
N GLU A 274 5.06 17.41 7.47
CA GLU A 274 6.29 18.16 7.28
C GLU A 274 6.81 18.79 8.58
N ARG A 275 5.94 19.49 9.30
CA ARG A 275 6.29 20.26 10.51
C ARG A 275 6.86 19.34 11.60
N ASP A 276 6.16 18.26 11.92
CA ASP A 276 6.42 17.46 13.11
C ASP A 276 7.13 16.15 12.77
N LEU A 277 6.71 15.49 11.68
CA LEU A 277 7.20 14.15 11.34
C LEU A 277 8.37 14.15 10.37
N LYS A 278 8.73 15.32 9.82
CA LYS A 278 9.81 15.51 8.83
C LYS A 278 9.64 14.64 7.58
N LEU A 279 8.38 14.38 7.22
CA LEU A 279 7.98 13.73 5.97
C LEU A 279 7.74 14.79 4.89
N LYS A 280 8.03 14.45 3.64
CA LYS A 280 7.63 15.25 2.49
C LYS A 280 6.47 14.59 1.76
N ASP A 281 5.57 15.41 1.26
CA ASP A 281 4.58 14.97 0.28
C ASP A 281 5.24 14.86 -1.09
N ALA A 282 5.03 13.75 -1.79
CA ALA A 282 5.52 13.58 -3.15
C ALA A 282 4.82 14.52 -4.13
N TRP A 283 3.59 14.95 -3.83
CA TRP A 283 2.90 16.03 -4.56
C TRP A 283 3.41 17.39 -4.12
N LYS A 284 3.94 18.18 -5.05
CA LYS A 284 4.69 19.39 -4.72
C LYS A 284 3.87 20.67 -4.81
N ARG A 285 2.68 20.59 -5.41
CA ARG A 285 1.87 21.76 -5.76
C ARG A 285 0.92 22.22 -4.64
N GLY A 286 0.99 21.58 -3.47
CA GLY A 286 0.14 21.90 -2.32
C GLY A 286 -1.19 21.15 -2.31
N ASN A 287 -1.97 21.30 -1.24
CA ASN A 287 -3.24 20.59 -1.06
C ASN A 287 -4.41 21.25 -1.81
N ASP A 288 -4.27 22.54 -2.13
CA ASP A 288 -5.33 23.33 -2.79
C ASP A 288 -5.26 23.24 -4.32
N ASP A 289 -4.24 22.57 -4.88
CA ASP A 289 -4.16 22.34 -6.33
C ASP A 289 -5.20 21.28 -6.75
N PRO A 290 -6.22 21.64 -7.55
CA PRO A 290 -7.25 20.70 -7.99
C PRO A 290 -6.69 19.53 -8.81
N ALA A 291 -5.53 19.70 -9.45
CA ALA A 291 -4.85 18.61 -10.17
C ALA A 291 -4.33 17.50 -9.24
N GLY A 292 -4.30 17.75 -7.92
CA GLY A 292 -3.93 16.79 -6.89
C GLY A 292 -5.10 15.99 -6.34
N ALA A 293 -6.35 16.31 -6.69
CA ALA A 293 -7.55 15.69 -6.13
C ALA A 293 -7.63 14.19 -6.44
N THR A 294 -7.86 13.36 -5.43
CA THR A 294 -7.90 11.90 -5.57
C THR A 294 -9.26 11.30 -5.28
N VAL A 295 -10.25 12.13 -4.95
CA VAL A 295 -11.65 11.79 -4.81
C VAL A 295 -12.45 12.71 -5.72
N PHE A 296 -13.36 12.13 -6.50
CA PHE A 296 -14.20 12.85 -7.44
C PHE A 296 -15.65 12.42 -7.25
N ASP A 297 -16.58 13.36 -7.43
CA ASP A 297 -18.03 13.11 -7.48
C ASP A 297 -18.61 12.42 -6.23
N LYS A 298 -17.97 12.65 -5.07
CA LYS A 298 -18.48 12.17 -3.78
C LYS A 298 -19.66 13.04 -3.34
N TYR A 299 -20.88 12.58 -3.59
CA TYR A 299 -22.12 13.29 -3.22
C TYR A 299 -22.24 14.71 -3.79
N GLY A 300 -21.68 14.94 -4.99
CA GLY A 300 -21.65 16.27 -5.61
C GLY A 300 -20.73 17.28 -4.91
N LEU A 301 -19.88 16.83 -3.98
CA LEU A 301 -18.89 17.67 -3.33
C LEU A 301 -17.71 17.98 -4.27
N PRO A 302 -17.01 19.11 -4.06
CA PRO A 302 -15.79 19.43 -4.80
C PRO A 302 -14.74 18.32 -4.68
N PRO A 303 -13.91 18.10 -5.72
CA PRO A 303 -12.83 17.11 -5.66
C PRO A 303 -11.87 17.38 -4.49
N THR A 304 -11.52 16.34 -3.75
CA THR A 304 -10.64 16.43 -2.57
C THR A 304 -9.43 15.50 -2.70
N ARG A 305 -8.36 15.79 -1.96
CA ARG A 305 -7.11 15.04 -2.00
C ARG A 305 -6.95 14.12 -0.79
N HIS A 306 -7.64 12.97 -0.81
CA HIS A 306 -7.59 12.00 0.28
C HIS A 306 -6.37 11.08 0.25
N SER A 307 -5.95 10.67 -0.94
CA SER A 307 -4.78 9.80 -1.11
C SER A 307 -3.50 10.61 -1.20
N LYS A 308 -2.47 10.18 -0.46
CA LYS A 308 -1.15 10.82 -0.42
C LYS A 308 -0.03 9.77 -0.54
N ILE A 309 1.14 10.24 -0.96
CA ILE A 309 2.40 9.49 -0.88
C ILE A 309 3.37 10.39 -0.11
N LEU A 310 3.61 10.04 1.15
CA LEU A 310 4.53 10.72 2.03
C LEU A 310 5.84 9.94 2.09
N PHE A 311 6.98 10.61 2.15
CA PHE A 311 8.28 9.94 2.21
C PHE A 311 9.27 10.67 3.11
N GLN A 312 10.25 9.93 3.64
CA GLN A 312 11.35 10.52 4.40
C GLN A 312 12.45 10.98 3.45
N PRO A 313 12.71 12.29 3.30
CA PRO A 313 13.71 12.81 2.36
C PRO A 313 15.13 12.73 2.95
N ARG A 314 15.66 11.52 3.14
CA ARG A 314 17.04 11.28 3.58
C ARG A 314 17.59 9.99 2.97
N ARG A 315 18.90 9.78 3.10
CA ARG A 315 19.59 8.50 2.80
C ARG A 315 19.51 8.06 1.33
N GLY A 316 19.50 9.03 0.42
CA GLY A 316 19.48 8.78 -1.02
C GLY A 316 18.12 8.34 -1.56
N LEU A 317 17.03 8.48 -0.82
CA LEU A 317 15.69 8.18 -1.35
C LEU A 317 15.10 9.39 -2.09
N LYS A 318 14.64 9.19 -3.32
CA LYS A 318 13.82 10.15 -4.07
C LYS A 318 12.51 9.50 -4.48
N VAL A 319 11.42 10.26 -4.39
CA VAL A 319 10.11 9.86 -4.90
C VAL A 319 9.69 10.88 -5.95
N ASP A 320 9.29 10.40 -7.12
CA ASP A 320 8.77 11.25 -8.19
C ASP A 320 7.39 11.83 -7.82
N GLU A 321 7.05 12.97 -8.42
CA GLU A 321 5.70 13.52 -8.25
C GLU A 321 4.66 12.55 -8.82
N PRO A 322 3.62 12.18 -8.05
CA PRO A 322 2.69 11.15 -8.48
C PRO A 322 1.82 11.63 -9.64
N LYS A 323 1.52 10.70 -10.55
CA LYS A 323 0.49 10.86 -11.56
C LYS A 323 -0.78 10.16 -11.10
N GLN A 324 -1.91 10.71 -11.49
CA GLN A 324 -3.20 10.10 -11.27
C GLN A 324 -3.52 9.10 -12.38
N PHE A 325 -4.21 8.03 -12.04
CA PHE A 325 -4.77 7.09 -13.02
C PHE A 325 -6.12 6.58 -12.53
N GLY A 326 -6.90 6.00 -13.42
CA GLY A 326 -8.21 5.46 -13.05
C GLY A 326 -9.29 6.51 -12.76
N ILE A 327 -9.06 7.78 -13.15
CA ILE A 327 -10.06 8.87 -13.02
C ILE A 327 -11.27 8.55 -13.89
N ASN A 328 -12.47 8.65 -13.32
CA ASN A 328 -13.75 8.46 -14.02
C ASN A 328 -13.83 7.14 -14.80
N VAL A 329 -13.09 6.11 -14.40
CA VAL A 329 -13.22 4.79 -15.02
C VAL A 329 -14.58 4.24 -14.68
N LYS A 330 -15.31 3.78 -15.70
CA LYS A 330 -16.62 3.16 -15.56
C LYS A 330 -16.53 1.63 -15.63
N CYS A 331 -17.39 0.96 -14.88
CA CYS A 331 -17.66 -0.47 -15.00
C CYS A 331 -18.43 -0.76 -16.30
N GLU A 332 -18.62 -2.04 -16.63
CA GLU A 332 -19.40 -2.46 -17.81
C GLU A 332 -20.86 -1.96 -17.79
N ASP A 333 -21.43 -1.79 -16.59
CA ASP A 333 -22.79 -1.25 -16.39
C ASP A 333 -22.84 0.29 -16.48
N GLY A 334 -21.72 0.96 -16.77
CA GLY A 334 -21.62 2.40 -16.88
C GLY A 334 -21.49 3.15 -15.55
N SER A 335 -21.60 2.46 -14.41
CA SER A 335 -21.34 3.04 -13.09
C SER A 335 -19.86 3.37 -12.90
N LEU A 336 -19.52 4.31 -12.02
CA LEU A 336 -18.12 4.58 -11.69
C LEU A 336 -17.49 3.37 -10.98
N CYS A 337 -16.32 2.94 -11.44
CA CYS A 337 -15.51 1.92 -10.77
C CYS A 337 -15.07 2.37 -9.37
N SER A 338 -14.95 3.68 -9.16
CA SER A 338 -14.39 4.25 -7.95
C SER A 338 -14.68 5.73 -7.87
N GLU A 339 -14.99 6.23 -6.68
CA GLU A 339 -14.89 7.68 -6.42
C GLU A 339 -13.42 8.11 -6.25
N HIS A 340 -12.56 7.15 -5.89
CA HIS A 340 -11.12 7.36 -5.76
C HIS A 340 -10.37 7.12 -7.08
N CYS A 341 -9.47 8.02 -7.47
CA CYS A 341 -8.44 7.69 -8.46
C CYS A 341 -7.21 7.05 -7.78
N GLY A 342 -6.42 6.32 -8.55
CA GLY A 342 -5.15 5.76 -8.09
C GLY A 342 -4.00 6.76 -8.28
N LEU A 343 -2.95 6.65 -7.47
CA LEU A 343 -1.70 7.38 -7.63
C LEU A 343 -0.59 6.41 -8.06
N ILE A 344 0.20 6.81 -9.06
CA ILE A 344 1.40 6.10 -9.51
C ILE A 344 2.61 7.03 -9.42
N SER A 345 3.68 6.55 -8.81
CA SER A 345 4.97 7.23 -8.70
C SER A 345 6.12 6.23 -8.87
N THR A 346 7.35 6.72 -8.87
CA THR A 346 8.56 5.88 -8.83
C THR A 346 9.41 6.30 -7.65
N MET A 347 9.84 5.31 -6.88
CA MET A 347 10.78 5.46 -5.79
C MET A 347 12.17 5.05 -6.28
N HIS A 348 13.14 5.94 -6.13
CA HIS A 348 14.51 5.79 -6.62
C HIS A 348 15.50 5.83 -5.47
N MET A 349 16.52 4.96 -5.55
CA MET A 349 17.75 5.16 -4.80
C MET A 349 18.71 6.03 -5.62
N LEU A 350 18.94 7.24 -5.15
CA LEU A 350 19.90 8.20 -5.67
C LEU A 350 21.34 7.70 -5.50
N LYS A 351 22.22 8.26 -6.35
CA LYS A 351 23.66 8.00 -6.33
C LYS A 351 24.35 8.68 -5.17
#